data_AF-A0A347Z9I9-F1
#
_entry.id   AF-A0A347Z9I9-F1
#
_cell.length_a   1.000
_cell.length_b   1.000
_cell.length_c   1.000
_cell.angle_alpha   90.00
_cell.angle_beta   90.00
_cell.angle_gamma   90.00
#
_symmetry.space_group_name_H-M   'P 1'
#
loop_
_entity.id
_entity.type
_entity.pdbx_description
1 polymer ?
#
loop_
_entity_poly.entity_id
_entity_poly.type
_entity_poly.pdbx_seq_one_letter_code
_entity_poly.pdbx_strand_id
1 'polypeptide(L)'
;ISSHIQEVETNRMKQCSCNGTFLGRCDDTRNRNKFCADIFSKIYNEKTAFNCRCSDAFPHALCFCQIYVRPGPSCTQKKKVKCIDVV
;
A
#
# COMPACT_ATOMS: atom_id res chain seq x y z
N ILE A 1 -30.30 20.64 -14.32
CA ILE A 1 -28.91 20.34 -14.75
C ILE A 1 -28.02 20.95 -13.67
N SER A 2 -27.20 20.27 -12.87
CA SER A 2 -26.60 18.95 -12.94
C SER A 2 -26.17 18.60 -11.51
N SER A 3 -26.73 17.54 -10.91
CA SER A 3 -26.17 16.96 -9.66
C SER A 3 -25.41 15.66 -9.93
N HIS A 4 -25.33 15.23 -11.19
CA HIS A 4 -24.81 13.93 -11.57
C HIS A 4 -23.29 13.93 -11.84
N ILE A 5 -22.62 15.09 -11.76
CA ILE A 5 -21.18 15.18 -12.05
C ILE A 5 -20.32 14.88 -10.80
N GLN A 6 -20.84 15.08 -9.58
CA GLN A 6 -20.05 14.88 -8.35
C GLN A 6 -19.93 13.41 -7.89
N GLU A 7 -20.79 12.51 -8.37
CA GLU A 7 -20.71 11.08 -8.00
C GLU A 7 -19.75 10.26 -8.88
N VAL A 8 -19.31 10.80 -10.03
CA VAL A 8 -18.45 10.06 -10.97
C VAL A 8 -16.97 10.07 -10.53
N GLU A 9 -16.52 11.10 -9.82
CA GLU A 9 -15.18 11.13 -9.21
C GLU A 9 -15.10 10.32 -7.91
N THR A 10 -16.25 10.06 -7.27
CA THR A 10 -16.37 9.38 -5.96
C THR A 10 -16.22 7.86 -6.04
N ASN A 11 -16.01 7.28 -7.23
CA ASN A 11 -15.78 5.83 -7.40
C ASN A 11 -14.39 5.46 -7.95
N ARG A 12 -13.51 6.45 -8.20
CA ARG A 12 -12.14 6.16 -8.61
C ARG A 12 -11.33 5.80 -7.37
N MET A 13 -10.84 4.56 -7.31
CA MET A 13 -9.91 4.16 -6.25
C MET A 13 -8.68 5.06 -6.31
N LYS A 14 -8.28 5.62 -5.17
CA LYS A 14 -7.09 6.46 -5.10
C LYS A 14 -5.87 5.58 -4.95
N GLN A 15 -4.85 5.85 -5.76
CA GLN A 15 -3.57 5.16 -5.65
C GLN A 15 -2.69 5.83 -4.60
N CYS A 16 -2.14 5.01 -3.70
CA CYS A 16 -1.25 5.42 -2.65
C CYS A 16 0.08 4.68 -2.79
N SER A 17 1.18 5.37 -2.51
CA SER A 17 2.49 4.75 -2.33
C SER A 17 2.79 4.70 -0.84
N CYS A 18 3.02 3.50 -0.33
CA CYS A 18 3.23 3.28 1.08
C CYS A 18 4.57 2.61 1.36
N ASN A 19 5.18 2.95 2.48
CA ASN A 19 6.38 2.31 2.97
C ASN A 19 6.33 2.02 4.47
N GLY A 20 7.09 1.02 4.90
CA GLY A 20 7.23 0.66 6.30
C GLY A 20 8.42 -0.25 6.54
N THR A 21 8.91 -0.24 7.78
CA THR A 21 10.00 -1.11 8.24
C THR A 21 9.42 -2.20 9.13
N PHE A 22 9.67 -3.46 8.78
CA PHE A 22 9.10 -4.61 9.46
C PHE A 22 10.18 -5.61 9.87
N LEU A 23 9.99 -6.27 11.01
CA LEU A 23 10.91 -7.32 11.45
C LEU A 23 10.78 -8.52 10.51
N GLY A 24 11.91 -9.02 10.01
CA GLY A 24 11.93 -10.07 9.00
C GLY A 24 12.95 -9.77 7.90
N ARG A 25 12.96 -10.60 6.86
CA ARG A 25 13.85 -10.46 5.70
C ARG A 25 13.03 -10.56 4.43
N CYS A 26 13.55 -10.00 3.35
CA CYS A 26 13.00 -10.25 2.03
C CYS A 26 13.24 -11.72 1.67
N ASP A 27 12.24 -12.41 1.09
CA ASP A 27 12.36 -13.83 0.75
C ASP A 27 13.20 -14.00 -0.53
N ASP A 28 14.45 -14.46 -0.40
CA ASP A 28 15.37 -14.58 -1.53
C ASP A 28 15.02 -15.71 -2.52
N THR A 29 14.07 -16.60 -2.21
CA THR A 29 13.99 -17.87 -2.94
C THR A 29 13.01 -17.89 -4.12
N ARG A 30 11.88 -17.18 -4.07
CA ARG A 30 10.88 -17.22 -5.16
C ARG A 30 10.10 -15.93 -5.40
N ASN A 31 9.87 -15.12 -4.37
CA ASN A 31 9.21 -13.84 -4.54
C ASN A 31 9.61 -12.91 -3.40
N ARG A 32 10.74 -12.23 -3.59
CA ARG A 32 11.32 -11.25 -2.66
C ARG A 32 10.31 -10.22 -2.14
N ASN A 33 9.29 -9.92 -2.93
CA ASN A 33 8.29 -8.92 -2.62
C ASN A 33 7.05 -9.48 -1.90
N LYS A 34 6.89 -10.81 -1.85
CA LYS A 34 5.74 -11.48 -1.24
C LYS A 34 5.61 -11.15 0.25
N PHE A 35 6.73 -11.10 0.97
CA PHE A 35 6.74 -10.70 2.39
C PHE A 35 6.05 -9.35 2.61
N CYS A 36 6.41 -8.34 1.80
CA CYS A 36 5.81 -7.01 1.88
C CYS A 36 4.35 -7.01 1.44
N ALA A 37 4.01 -7.71 0.36
CA ALA A 37 2.63 -7.84 -0.09
C ALA A 37 1.73 -8.43 1.01
N ASP A 38 2.17 -9.53 1.65
CA ASP A 38 1.43 -10.20 2.72
C ASP A 38 1.24 -9.29 3.94
N ILE A 39 2.25 -8.51 4.31
CA ILE A 39 2.16 -7.53 5.40
C ILE A 39 1.14 -6.44 5.08
N PHE A 40 1.24 -5.85 3.89
CA PHE A 40 0.34 -4.76 3.49
C PHE A 40 -1.11 -5.25 3.35
N SER A 41 -1.32 -6.42 2.77
CA SER A 41 -2.65 -7.06 2.73
C SER A 41 -3.22 -7.29 4.13
N LYS A 42 -2.40 -7.69 5.12
CA LYS A 42 -2.85 -7.83 6.52
C LYS A 42 -3.17 -6.49 7.20
N ILE A 43 -2.36 -5.45 6.96
CA ILE A 43 -2.55 -4.14 7.62
C ILE A 43 -3.79 -3.43 7.08
N TYR A 44 -3.98 -3.47 5.76
CA TYR A 44 -5.05 -2.73 5.12
C TYR A 44 -6.33 -3.57 4.94
N ASN A 45 -6.27 -4.90 5.10
CA ASN A 45 -7.38 -5.83 4.84
C ASN A 45 -8.00 -5.64 3.45
N GLU A 46 -7.22 -5.07 2.53
CA GLU A 46 -7.61 -4.71 1.17
C GLU A 46 -6.82 -5.57 0.18
N LYS A 47 -7.50 -6.03 -0.87
CA LYS A 47 -6.94 -6.86 -1.95
C LYS A 47 -6.07 -6.07 -2.94
N THR A 48 -5.44 -4.98 -2.50
CA THR A 48 -4.97 -3.93 -3.42
C THR A 48 -3.50 -3.57 -3.22
N ALA A 49 -2.70 -4.34 -2.48
CA ALA A 49 -1.25 -4.14 -2.48
C ALA A 49 -0.61 -4.73 -3.74
N PHE A 50 -0.02 -3.86 -4.56
CA PHE A 50 0.68 -4.22 -5.80
C PHE A 50 1.98 -3.42 -5.92
N ASN A 51 2.81 -3.76 -6.92
CA ASN A 51 4.12 -3.14 -7.13
C ASN A 51 4.98 -3.10 -5.86
N CYS A 52 4.84 -4.11 -5.01
CA CYS A 52 5.61 -4.21 -3.79
C CYS A 52 7.09 -4.42 -4.09
N ARG A 53 7.95 -3.75 -3.33
CA ARG A 53 9.40 -3.90 -3.33
C ARG A 53 9.86 -4.15 -1.91
N CYS A 54 10.76 -5.12 -1.77
CA CYS A 54 11.41 -5.44 -0.51
C CYS A 54 12.92 -5.20 -0.61
N SER A 55 13.45 -4.38 0.30
CA SER A 55 14.89 -4.16 0.47
C SER A 55 15.32 -4.68 1.83
N ASP A 56 16.41 -5.44 1.87
CA ASP A 56 16.94 -5.96 3.14
C ASP A 56 17.59 -4.82 3.93
N ALA A 57 17.23 -4.73 5.21
CA ALA A 57 17.82 -3.82 6.17
C ALA A 57 18.00 -4.55 7.49
N PHE A 58 18.80 -5.63 7.46
CA PHE A 58 18.95 -6.59 8.55
C PHE A 58 19.11 -5.88 9.91
N PRO A 59 18.32 -6.24 10.95
CA PRO A 59 17.40 -7.39 11.06
C PRO A 59 15.96 -7.16 10.54
N HIS A 60 15.74 -6.07 9.82
CA HIS A 60 14.43 -5.68 9.28
C HIS A 60 14.38 -5.81 7.75
N ALA A 61 13.17 -5.70 7.22
CA ALA A 61 12.89 -5.50 5.81
C ALA A 61 12.23 -4.14 5.61
N LEU A 62 12.72 -3.39 4.63
CA LEU A 62 12.10 -2.17 4.15
C LEU A 62 11.13 -2.55 3.05
N CYS A 63 9.85 -2.32 3.31
CA CYS A 63 8.78 -2.60 2.38
C CYS A 63 8.24 -1.33 1.77
N PHE A 64 8.07 -1.35 0.45
CA PHE A 64 7.40 -0.32 -0.32
C PHE A 64 6.31 -1.00 -1.13
N CYS A 65 5.07 -0.52 -1.10
CA CYS A 65 3.95 -1.08 -1.87
C CYS A 65 3.06 0.04 -2.36
N GLN A 66 2.47 -0.13 -3.54
CA GLN A 66 1.36 0.69 -3.97
C GLN A 66 0.05 0.04 -3.52
N ILE A 67 -0.90 0.84 -3.04
CA ILE A 67 -2.22 0.37 -2.64
C ILE A 67 -3.31 1.19 -3.32
N TYR A 68 -4.43 0.57 -3.64
CA TYR A 68 -5.65 1.28 -3.98
C TYR A 68 -6.53 1.38 -2.73
N VAL A 69 -6.85 2.60 -2.33
CA VAL A 69 -7.79 2.88 -1.24
C VAL A 69 -9.09 3.43 -1.80
N ARG A 70 -10.21 3.13 -1.13
CA ARG A 70 -11.49 3.75 -1.48
C ARG A 70 -11.38 5.28 -1.33
N PRO A 71 -12.04 6.06 -2.22
CA PRO A 71 -12.11 7.51 -2.09
C PRO A 71 -12.72 7.87 -0.73
N GLY A 72 -11.88 8.44 0.12
CA GLY A 72 -12.08 8.74 1.54
C GLY A 72 -10.89 9.58 2.03
N PRO A 73 -10.79 9.93 3.32
CA PRO A 73 -9.79 10.89 3.78
C PRO A 73 -8.37 10.28 3.72
N SER A 74 -7.68 10.60 2.61
CA SER A 74 -6.25 10.42 2.32
C SER A 74 -5.67 9.01 2.50
N CYS A 75 -4.49 8.77 1.91
CA CYS A 75 -3.72 7.57 2.19
C CYS A 75 -3.37 7.51 3.69
N THR A 76 -4.18 6.81 4.48
CA THR A 76 -4.09 6.88 5.94
C THR A 76 -2.83 6.17 6.44
N GLN A 77 -2.05 6.83 7.30
CA GLN A 77 -0.95 6.19 8.02
C GLN A 77 -1.52 5.15 8.98
N LYS A 78 -1.13 3.88 8.83
CA LYS A 78 -1.54 2.78 9.73
C LYS A 78 -0.32 2.04 10.21
N LYS A 79 -0.23 1.73 11.51
CA LYS A 79 0.73 0.76 12.09
C LYS A 79 2.16 0.81 11.49
N LYS A 80 2.92 1.88 11.77
CA LYS A 80 4.31 2.07 11.27
C LYS A 80 4.46 2.14 9.75
N VAL A 81 3.35 2.28 9.01
CA VAL A 81 3.34 2.53 7.56
C VAL A 81 3.06 4.00 7.30
N LYS A 82 3.91 4.60 6.47
CA LYS A 82 3.71 5.93 5.91
C LYS A 82 3.19 5.78 4.49
N CYS A 83 2.10 6.45 4.16
CA CYS A 83 1.54 6.47 2.81
C CYS A 83 1.43 7.89 2.30
N ILE A 84 1.65 8.06 1.00
CA ILE A 84 1.47 9.31 0.26
C ILE A 84 0.61 9.04 -0.96
N ASP A 85 -0.10 10.08 -1.41
CA ASP A 85 -0.86 10.04 -2.65
C ASP A 85 0.10 9.90 -3.84
N VAL A 86 -0.25 9.06 -4.82
CA VAL A 86 0.44 9.03 -6.11
C VAL A 86 -0.30 10.00 -7.03
N VAL A 87 0.37 11.08 -7.42
CA VAL A 87 -0.12 12.10 -8.36
C VAL A 87 -0.02 11.59 -9.79
#